data_AF-A0A081N5H4-F1
#
_entry.id   AF-A0A081N5H4-F1
#
_cell.length_a   1.000
_cell.length_b   1.000
_cell.length_c   1.000
_cell.angle_alpha   90.00
_cell.angle_beta   90.00
_cell.angle_gamma   90.00
#
_symmetry.space_group_name_H-M   'P 1'
#
loop_
_entity.id
_entity.type
_entity.pdbx_description
1 polymer ?
#
loop_
_entity_poly.entity_id
_entity_poly.type
_entity_poly.pdbx_seq_one_letter_code
_entity_poly.pdbx_strand_id
1 'polypeptide(L)'
;MEDLVSGESDLKTSFISISKGQGTYFIKGFLWGANWHICEISREDGEALPVSLEQGMLIYNENYPQEDLNCRLEVEFKAAGIELRDKNNQCMNRAFACGVRTSIDGTKLPRVQNKDRCK
;
A
#
# COMPACT_ATOMS: atom_id res chain seq x y z
N MET A 1 28.71 -29.98 5.41
CA MET A 1 27.55 -29.19 5.85
C MET A 1 27.56 -27.96 4.96
N GLU A 2 26.74 -28.00 3.92
CA GLU A 2 26.65 -26.91 2.94
C GLU A 2 25.57 -25.95 3.45
N ASP A 3 25.98 -24.75 3.85
CA ASP A 3 25.04 -23.69 4.15
C ASP A 3 24.50 -23.15 2.81
N LEU A 4 23.24 -23.48 2.52
CA LEU A 4 22.50 -22.89 1.41
C LEU A 4 22.07 -21.47 1.84
N VAL A 5 22.91 -20.48 1.57
CA VAL A 5 22.58 -19.07 1.80
C VAL A 5 22.08 -18.46 0.49
N SER A 6 20.77 -18.21 0.41
CA SER A 6 20.16 -17.32 -0.60
C SER A 6 20.45 -15.88 -0.20
N GLY A 7 21.64 -15.39 -0.55
CA GLY A 7 22.03 -14.00 -0.38
C GLY A 7 21.47 -13.13 -1.50
N GLU A 8 20.15 -13.10 -1.68
CA GLU A 8 19.53 -12.15 -2.60
C GLU A 8 19.50 -10.79 -1.91
N SER A 9 20.31 -9.85 -2.39
CA SER A 9 20.40 -8.48 -1.88
C SER A 9 19.19 -7.64 -2.31
N ASP A 10 17.99 -8.21 -2.21
CA ASP A 10 16.78 -7.50 -2.59
C ASP A 10 16.58 -6.34 -1.63
N LEU A 11 16.73 -5.15 -2.20
CA LEU A 11 16.50 -3.87 -1.54
C LEU A 11 15.10 -3.87 -0.93
N LYS A 12 15.02 -4.07 0.40
CA LYS A 12 13.80 -4.01 1.20
C LYS A 12 13.22 -2.60 1.14
N THR A 13 12.42 -2.36 0.11
CA THR A 13 11.94 -1.01 -0.21
C THR A 13 10.43 -1.01 -0.16
N SER A 14 9.88 -0.13 0.67
CA SER A 14 8.45 0.16 0.64
C SER A 14 8.10 0.92 -0.62
N PHE A 15 7.07 0.49 -1.35
CA PHE A 15 6.61 1.16 -2.56
C PHE A 15 5.10 1.04 -2.74
N ILE A 16 4.55 1.99 -3.50
CA ILE A 16 3.20 1.91 -4.05
C ILE A 16 3.30 2.22 -5.53
N SER A 17 2.85 1.27 -6.33
CA SER A 17 2.59 1.44 -7.75
C SER A 17 1.18 1.95 -7.93
N ILE A 18 1.04 2.99 -8.75
CA ILE A 18 -0.25 3.58 -9.11
C ILE A 18 -0.37 3.47 -10.62
N SER A 19 -1.40 2.77 -11.09
CA SER A 19 -1.72 2.65 -12.51
C SER A 19 -3.10 3.23 -12.79
N LYS A 20 -3.32 3.61 -14.05
CA LYS A 20 -4.60 4.14 -14.53
C LYS A 20 -5.15 3.21 -15.58
N GLY A 21 -6.37 2.72 -15.37
CA GLY A 21 -7.11 1.93 -16.35
C GLY A 21 -8.24 2.73 -17.01
N GLN A 22 -9.16 2.03 -17.67
CA GLN A 22 -10.34 2.64 -18.26
C GLN A 22 -11.31 3.11 -17.15
N GLY A 23 -11.27 4.41 -16.84
CA GLY A 23 -12.20 5.06 -15.93
C GLY A 23 -11.90 4.93 -14.44
N THR A 24 -10.83 4.23 -14.03
CA THR A 24 -10.44 4.08 -12.62
C THR A 24 -8.92 4.05 -12.42
N TYR A 25 -8.49 4.24 -11.19
CA TYR A 25 -7.10 4.08 -10.76
C TYR A 25 -6.95 2.76 -10.01
N PHE A 26 -5.74 2.21 -10.01
CA PHE A 26 -5.41 1.02 -9.25
C PHE A 26 -4.12 1.26 -8.48
N ILE A 27 -4.09 0.75 -7.25
CA ILE A 27 -2.88 0.79 -6.42
C ILE A 27 -2.47 -0.62 -6.03
N LYS A 28 -1.17 -0.87 -6.05
CA LYS A 28 -0.58 -2.08 -5.48
C LYS A 28 0.71 -1.70 -4.78
N GLY A 29 0.95 -2.22 -3.59
CA GLY A 29 2.12 -1.79 -2.82
C GLY A 29 2.59 -2.81 -1.83
N PHE A 30 3.83 -2.62 -1.40
CA PHE A 30 4.43 -3.32 -0.28
C PHE A 30 5.00 -2.29 0.68
N LEU A 31 4.72 -2.43 1.97
CA LEU A 31 5.26 -1.60 3.02
C LEU A 31 6.12 -2.47 3.94
N TRP A 32 7.36 -2.06 4.12
CA TRP A 32 8.24 -2.57 5.16
C TRP A 32 8.04 -1.75 6.43
N GLY A 33 7.44 -2.38 7.44
CA GLY A 33 7.34 -1.85 8.79
C GLY A 33 8.57 -2.16 9.63
N ALA A 34 8.65 -1.53 10.81
CA ALA A 34 9.60 -1.94 11.85
C ALA A 34 9.36 -3.41 12.23
N ASN A 35 10.41 -4.12 12.68
CA ASN A 35 10.36 -5.54 13.06
C ASN A 35 9.93 -6.51 11.94
N TRP A 36 10.28 -6.23 10.68
CA TRP A 36 10.10 -7.16 9.54
C TRP A 36 8.64 -7.46 9.19
N HIS A 37 7.70 -6.64 9.66
CA HIS A 37 6.31 -6.74 9.24
C HIS A 37 6.18 -6.17 7.83
N ILE A 38 5.84 -7.04 6.89
CA ILE A 38 5.50 -6.65 5.52
C ILE A 38 3.99 -6.49 5.46
N CYS A 39 3.54 -5.36 4.94
CA CYS A 39 2.15 -5.13 4.57
C CYS A 39 2.04 -5.10 3.06
N GLU A 40 1.18 -5.94 2.50
CA GLU A 40 0.82 -5.89 1.09
C GLU A 40 -0.48 -5.10 0.94
N ILE A 41 -0.47 -4.08 0.07
CA ILE A 41 -1.67 -3.35 -0.38
C ILE A 41 -2.09 -3.96 -1.70
N SER A 42 -3.13 -4.77 -1.66
CA SER A 42 -3.73 -5.46 -2.81
C SER A 42 -5.12 -5.95 -2.42
N ARG A 43 -5.88 -6.41 -3.41
CA ARG A 43 -7.09 -7.20 -3.17
C ARG A 43 -6.72 -8.57 -2.60
N GLU A 44 -7.69 -9.28 -2.04
CA GLU A 44 -7.49 -10.64 -1.50
C GLU A 44 -6.94 -11.65 -2.54
N ASP A 45 -7.21 -11.43 -3.84
CA ASP A 45 -6.68 -12.23 -4.95
C ASP A 45 -5.25 -11.82 -5.39
N GLY A 46 -4.65 -10.84 -4.71
CA GLY A 46 -3.34 -10.28 -5.02
C GLY A 46 -3.36 -9.27 -6.17
N GLU A 47 -4.51 -9.00 -6.78
CA GLU A 47 -4.63 -7.98 -7.84
C GLU A 47 -4.58 -6.56 -7.27
N ALA A 48 -4.32 -5.59 -8.15
CA ALA A 48 -4.28 -4.19 -7.75
C ALA A 48 -5.64 -3.71 -7.21
N LEU A 49 -5.61 -2.94 -6.13
CA LEU A 49 -6.77 -2.40 -5.46
C LEU A 49 -7.36 -1.23 -6.26
N PRO A 50 -8.63 -1.31 -6.74
CA PRO A 50 -9.27 -0.23 -7.45
C PRO A 50 -9.55 0.95 -6.52
N VAL A 51 -9.25 2.16 -6.95
CA VAL A 51 -9.42 3.39 -6.16
C VAL A 51 -10.00 4.52 -7.01
N SER A 52 -10.77 5.38 -6.36
CA SER A 52 -11.38 6.56 -6.97
C SER A 52 -10.52 7.79 -6.69
N LEU A 53 -10.40 8.70 -7.67
CA LEU A 53 -9.73 9.99 -7.45
C LEU A 53 -10.75 11.02 -6.95
N GLU A 54 -10.66 11.40 -5.68
CA GLU A 54 -11.54 12.35 -5.02
C GLU A 54 -10.72 13.50 -4.43
N GLN A 55 -11.01 14.75 -4.82
CA GLN A 55 -10.33 15.94 -4.28
C GLN A 55 -8.78 15.87 -4.35
N GLY A 56 -8.24 15.18 -5.37
CA GLY A 56 -6.80 15.00 -5.51
C GLY A 56 -6.19 13.90 -4.63
N MET A 57 -6.99 13.03 -4.02
CA MET A 57 -6.57 11.85 -3.25
C MET A 57 -7.09 10.58 -3.92
N LEU A 58 -6.36 9.47 -3.81
CA LEU A 58 -6.91 8.17 -4.20
C LEU A 58 -7.58 7.53 -3.00
N ILE A 59 -8.84 7.14 -3.16
CA ILE A 59 -9.68 6.63 -2.09
C ILE A 59 -10.14 5.22 -2.47
N TYR A 60 -9.81 4.25 -1.62
CA TYR A 60 -10.54 3.00 -1.53
C TYR A 60 -11.59 3.14 -0.43
N ASN A 61 -12.84 2.82 -0.72
CA ASN A 61 -13.93 2.90 0.22
C ASN A 61 -14.88 1.72 0.01
N GLU A 62 -14.97 0.85 1.00
CA GLU A 62 -15.87 -0.30 0.98
C GLU A 62 -16.57 -0.44 2.33
N ASN A 63 -17.89 -0.55 2.29
CA ASN A 63 -18.73 -0.63 3.48
C ASN A 63 -19.30 -2.04 3.60
N TYR A 64 -19.20 -2.62 4.80
CA TYR A 64 -19.71 -3.93 5.16
C TYR A 64 -20.71 -3.76 6.29
N PRO A 65 -21.98 -3.41 5.98
CA PRO A 65 -22.99 -3.07 6.99
C PRO A 65 -23.29 -4.21 7.97
N GLN A 66 -23.11 -5.47 7.52
CA GLN A 66 -23.35 -6.65 8.36
C GLN A 66 -22.28 -6.82 9.46
N GLU A 67 -21.10 -6.22 9.27
CA GLU A 67 -19.96 -6.31 10.18
C GLU A 67 -19.74 -5.01 10.95
N ASP A 68 -20.61 -4.00 10.78
CA ASP A 68 -20.43 -2.61 11.26
C ASP A 68 -19.04 -2.06 10.91
N LEU A 69 -18.56 -2.39 9.70
CA LEU A 69 -17.21 -2.13 9.25
C LEU A 69 -17.24 -1.24 8.01
N ASN A 70 -16.47 -0.15 8.06
CA ASN A 70 -16.25 0.76 6.94
C ASN A 70 -14.74 0.82 6.66
N CYS A 71 -14.26 0.17 5.60
CA CYS A 71 -12.88 0.37 5.19
C CYS A 71 -12.79 1.62 4.31
N ARG A 72 -12.07 2.62 4.79
CA ARG A 72 -11.68 3.79 4.00
C ARG A 72 -10.19 4.00 4.05
N LEU A 73 -9.50 3.59 2.98
CA LEU A 73 -8.06 3.81 2.79
C LEU A 73 -7.86 5.01 1.87
N GLU A 74 -7.15 6.02 2.36
CA GLU A 74 -6.81 7.23 1.62
C GLU A 74 -5.32 7.25 1.28
N VAL A 75 -5.00 7.52 0.01
CA VAL A 75 -3.63 7.78 -0.46
C VAL A 75 -3.56 9.25 -0.86
N GLU A 76 -2.90 10.03 -0.02
CA GLU A 76 -2.76 11.47 -0.19
C GLU A 76 -1.42 11.81 -0.85
N PHE A 77 -1.46 12.54 -1.96
CA PHE A 77 -0.25 13.05 -2.60
C PHE A 77 0.27 14.28 -1.84
N LYS A 78 1.46 14.16 -1.26
CA LYS A 78 2.18 15.26 -0.61
C LYS A 78 3.33 15.75 -1.50
N ALA A 79 3.87 16.92 -1.15
CA ALA A 79 5.05 17.46 -1.84
C ALA A 79 6.25 16.50 -1.74
N ALA A 80 6.47 15.90 -0.56
CA ALA A 80 7.60 15.02 -0.29
C ALA A 80 7.39 13.56 -0.71
N GLY A 81 6.18 13.16 -1.11
CA GLY A 81 5.83 11.74 -1.11
C GLY A 81 4.34 11.46 -1.24
N ILE A 82 3.96 10.29 -0.74
CA ILE A 82 2.58 9.91 -0.49
C ILE A 82 2.41 9.55 0.98
N GLU A 83 1.20 9.78 1.50
CA GLU A 83 0.81 9.43 2.86
C GLU A 83 -0.42 8.53 2.80
N LEU A 84 -0.37 7.42 3.54
CA LEU A 84 -1.50 6.50 3.68
C LEU A 84 -2.29 6.84 4.93
N ARG A 85 -3.62 6.80 4.83
CA ARG A 85 -4.53 6.99 5.96
C ARG A 85 -5.54 5.86 6.01
N ASP A 86 -5.66 5.25 7.18
CA ASP A 86 -6.65 4.23 7.53
C ASP A 86 -7.15 4.57 8.95
N LYS A 87 -7.86 5.69 9.07
CA LYS A 87 -8.13 6.35 10.37
C LYS A 87 -8.87 5.47 11.37
N ASN A 88 -9.73 4.58 10.88
CA ASN A 88 -10.50 3.66 11.72
C ASN A 88 -9.85 2.29 11.85
N ASN A 89 -8.70 2.03 11.18
CA ASN A 89 -7.98 0.76 11.20
C ASN A 89 -8.85 -0.44 10.76
N GLN A 90 -9.81 -0.19 9.88
CA GLN A 90 -10.80 -1.19 9.45
C GLN A 90 -10.46 -1.77 8.08
N CYS A 91 -9.41 -1.30 7.42
CA CYS A 91 -9.02 -1.77 6.10
C CYS A 91 -8.12 -3.01 6.09
N MET A 92 -7.62 -3.43 7.25
CA MET A 92 -6.80 -4.64 7.37
C MET A 92 -7.60 -5.88 6.97
N ASN A 93 -6.98 -6.76 6.20
CA ASN A 93 -7.54 -7.94 5.53
C ASN A 93 -8.58 -7.63 4.43
N ARG A 94 -8.70 -6.36 3.99
CA ARG A 94 -9.60 -5.96 2.89
C ARG A 94 -8.84 -5.21 1.80
N ALA A 95 -8.21 -4.09 2.19
CA ALA A 95 -7.40 -3.25 1.31
C ALA A 95 -5.90 -3.56 1.41
N PHE A 96 -5.49 -4.17 2.53
CA PHE A 96 -4.12 -4.57 2.78
C PHE A 96 -4.06 -5.71 3.79
N ALA A 97 -2.98 -6.51 3.74
CA ALA A 97 -2.70 -7.56 4.71
C ALA A 97 -1.29 -7.36 5.30
N CYS A 98 -1.18 -7.38 6.63
CA CYS A 98 0.09 -7.25 7.34
C CYS A 98 0.37 -8.52 8.16
N GLY A 99 1.63 -8.97 8.22
CA GLY A 99 2.03 -10.16 8.99
C GLY A 99 1.77 -10.08 10.51
N VAL A 100 1.55 -8.88 11.05
CA VAL A 100 1.05 -8.60 12.41
C VAL A 100 0.05 -7.45 12.31
N ARG A 101 -0.92 -7.36 13.25
CA ARG A 101 -1.99 -6.33 13.34
C ARG A 101 -1.46 -4.89 13.45
N THR A 102 -0.76 -4.46 12.42
CA THR A 102 -0.05 -3.18 12.32
C THR A 102 -0.92 -2.25 11.49
N SER A 103 -1.18 -1.07 12.03
CA SER A 103 -1.82 0.01 11.28
C SER A 103 -0.87 0.54 10.22
N ILE A 104 -1.40 0.86 9.05
CA ILE A 104 -0.69 1.61 8.01
C ILE A 104 -1.04 3.11 8.05
N ASP A 105 -1.90 3.54 8.97
CA ASP A 105 -2.31 4.94 9.12
C ASP A 105 -1.11 5.83 9.44
N GLY A 106 -0.99 6.94 8.71
CA GLY A 106 0.12 7.87 8.83
C GLY A 106 1.43 7.39 8.19
N THR A 107 1.44 6.26 7.49
CA THR A 107 2.63 5.79 6.77
C THR A 107 2.99 6.77 5.67
N LYS A 108 4.25 7.25 5.69
CA LYS A 108 4.78 8.21 4.71
C LYS A 108 5.81 7.52 3.84
N LEU A 109 5.59 7.55 2.53
CA LEU A 109 6.54 7.04 1.55
C LEU A 109 7.14 8.22 0.78
N PRO A 110 8.45 8.47 0.90
CA PRO A 110 9.09 9.56 0.17
C PRO A 110 9.10 9.28 -1.33
N ARG A 111 9.04 10.33 -2.15
CA ARG A 111 9.27 10.19 -3.60
C ARG A 111 10.69 9.69 -3.83
N VAL A 112 10.82 8.57 -4.53
CA VAL A 112 12.11 8.12 -5.03
C VAL A 112 12.38 8.85 -6.35
N GLN A 113 13.37 9.74 -6.37
CA GLN A 113 13.90 10.26 -7.64
C GLN A 113 14.62 9.11 -8.33
N ASN A 114 14.01 8.53 -9.36
CA ASN A 114 14.66 7.53 -10.19
C ASN A 114 15.77 8.21 -10.99
N LYS A 115 17.00 8.26 -10.44
CA LYS A 115 18.17 8.85 -11.10
C LYS A 115 18.65 8.05 -12.32
N ASP A 116 18.14 6.83 -12.52
CA ASP A 116 18.64 5.91 -13.55
C ASP A 116 17.68 5.67 -14.75
N ARG A 117 16.59 6.44 -14.90
CA ARG A 117 15.68 6.34 -16.07
C ARG A 117 15.95 7.36 -17.19
N CYS A 118 17.07 8.09 -17.13
CA CYS A 118 17.54 8.95 -18.22
C CYS A 118 18.96 8.54 -18.63
N LYS A 119 19.07 7.46 -19.41
CA LYS A 119 20.21 7.21 -20.30
C LYS A 119 19.66 6.74 -21.65
#